data_AF-A0A4V1UHZ8-F1
#
_entry.id   AF-A0A4V1UHZ8-F1
#
_cell.length_a   1.000
_cell.length_b   1.000
_cell.length_c   1.000
_cell.angle_alpha   90.00
_cell.angle_beta   90.00
_cell.angle_gamma   90.00
#
_symmetry.space_group_name_H-M   'P 1'
#
loop_
_entity.id
_entity.type
_entity.pdbx_description
1 polymer ?
#
loop_
_entity_poly.entity_id
_entity_poly.type
_entity_poly.pdbx_seq_one_letter_code
_entity_poly.pdbx_strand_id
1 'polypeptide(L)'
;MAKSPNAFRTISEAADEIGAPQHVLRFWETKFTFLAPLKRAGGRRFYRPQDIVLLKAVKRLLHDEGLTIKGVQRLFREQGLKRLASWGDPE
;
A
#
# COMPACT_ATOMS: atom_id res chain seq x y z
N MET A 1 14.09 5.64 16.50
CA MET A 1 14.73 4.36 16.11
C MET A 1 13.96 3.80 14.93
N ALA A 2 14.55 3.78 13.73
CA ALA A 2 13.87 3.26 12.54
C ALA A 2 13.88 1.72 12.61
N LYS A 3 12.73 1.08 12.37
CA LYS A 3 12.66 -0.38 12.26
C LYS A 3 13.44 -0.84 11.02
N SER A 4 13.98 -2.06 11.08
CA SER A 4 14.62 -2.73 9.93
C SER A 4 13.72 -2.65 8.68
N PRO A 5 14.29 -2.48 7.48
CA PRO A 5 13.54 -2.46 6.22
C PRO A 5 12.59 -3.66 6.05
N ASN A 6 12.95 -4.80 6.63
CA ASN A 6 12.17 -6.03 6.53
C ASN A 6 11.12 -6.21 7.64
N ALA A 7 11.03 -5.27 8.58
CA ALA A 7 10.11 -5.37 9.71
C ALA A 7 8.66 -5.07 9.30
N PHE A 8 7.72 -5.84 9.85
CA PHE A 8 6.30 -5.54 9.69
C PHE A 8 5.92 -4.22 10.35
N ARG A 9 5.02 -3.50 9.68
CA ARG A 9 4.46 -2.23 10.17
C ARG A 9 3.04 -2.42 10.65
N THR A 10 2.69 -1.78 11.75
CA THR A 10 1.29 -1.61 12.14
C THR A 10 0.62 -0.58 11.24
N ILE A 11 -0.71 -0.44 11.32
CA ILE A 11 -1.43 0.57 10.53
C ILE A 11 -1.06 2.01 10.86
N SER A 12 -0.71 2.29 12.13
CA SER A 12 -0.22 3.62 12.51
C SER A 12 1.13 3.88 11.83
N GLU A 13 2.06 2.93 11.93
CA GLU A 13 3.39 3.06 11.32
C GLU A 13 3.33 3.15 9.79
N ALA A 14 2.43 2.38 9.16
CA ALA A 14 2.21 2.47 7.72
C ALA A 14 1.60 3.82 7.34
N ALA A 15 0.65 4.36 8.11
CA ALA A 15 0.07 5.67 7.84
C ALA A 15 1.12 6.79 7.91
N ASP A 16 1.99 6.73 8.92
CA ASP A 16 3.08 7.68 9.11
C ASP A 16 4.09 7.58 7.95
N GLU A 17 4.49 6.37 7.55
CA GLU A 17 5.45 6.17 6.47
C GLU A 17 4.90 6.54 5.09
N ILE A 18 3.64 6.22 4.81
CA ILE A 18 2.99 6.55 3.54
C ILE A 18 2.60 8.03 3.50
N GLY A 19 2.44 8.68 4.65
CA GLY A 19 1.90 10.03 4.75
C GLY A 19 0.45 10.08 4.27
N ALA A 20 -0.36 9.13 4.72
CA ALA A 20 -1.80 9.06 4.44
C ALA A 20 -2.55 8.63 5.71
N PRO A 21 -3.73 9.20 6.01
CA PRO A 21 -4.48 8.84 7.20
C PRO A 21 -4.82 7.35 7.27
N GLN A 22 -4.83 6.77 8.47
CA GLN A 22 -5.07 5.33 8.62
C GLN A 22 -6.43 4.86 8.04
N HIS A 23 -7.45 5.71 8.04
CA HIS A 23 -8.76 5.38 7.44
C HIS A 23 -8.68 5.29 5.91
N VAL A 24 -7.77 6.05 5.28
CA VAL A 24 -7.49 5.97 3.84
C VAL A 24 -6.83 4.63 3.51
N LEU A 25 -5.87 4.17 4.32
CA LEU A 25 -5.28 2.84 4.13
C LEU A 25 -6.33 1.72 4.24
N ARG A 26 -7.21 1.79 5.26
CA ARG A 26 -8.35 0.86 5.40
C ARG A 26 -9.26 0.91 4.19
N PHE A 27 -9.54 2.10 3.68
CA PHE A 27 -10.36 2.26 2.48
C PHE A 27 -9.68 1.63 1.25
N TRP A 28 -8.39 1.87 1.04
CA TRP A 28 -7.62 1.27 -0.05
C TRP A 28 -7.58 -0.26 0.01
N GLU A 29 -7.46 -0.86 1.20
CA GLU A 29 -7.60 -2.32 1.39
C GLU A 29 -8.95 -2.85 0.87
N THR A 30 -10.04 -2.06 0.96
CA THR A 30 -11.34 -2.48 0.40
C THR A 30 -11.42 -2.36 -1.12
N LYS A 31 -10.54 -1.57 -1.74
CA LYS A 31 -10.56 -1.28 -3.18
C LYS A 31 -9.53 -2.08 -3.96
N PHE A 32 -8.42 -2.44 -3.33
CA PHE A 32 -7.30 -3.10 -3.98
C PHE A 32 -7.04 -4.45 -3.32
N THR A 33 -7.41 -5.53 -4.01
CA THR A 33 -7.28 -6.91 -3.49
C THR A 33 -5.83 -7.33 -3.26
N PHE A 34 -4.88 -6.66 -3.91
CA PHE A 34 -3.45 -6.86 -3.71
C PHE A 34 -2.88 -6.22 -2.44
N LEU A 35 -3.63 -5.31 -1.79
CA LEU A 35 -3.29 -4.75 -0.47
C LEU A 35 -3.91 -5.63 0.61
N ALA A 36 -3.27 -6.77 0.89
CA ALA A 36 -3.76 -7.75 1.84
C ALA A 36 -2.84 -7.83 3.08
N PRO A 37 -3.01 -6.94 4.08
CA PRO A 37 -2.22 -6.99 5.31
C PRO A 37 -2.51 -8.27 6.08
N LEU A 38 -1.50 -8.78 6.78
CA LEU A 38 -1.64 -9.92 7.67
C LEU A 38 -2.56 -9.55 8.83
N LYS A 39 -3.70 -10.24 8.95
CA LYS A 39 -4.63 -10.08 10.07
C LYS A 39 -4.27 -11.07 11.17
N ARG A 40 -3.90 -10.57 12.35
CA ARG A 40 -3.72 -11.39 13.56
C ARG A 40 -4.99 -11.40 14.41
N ALA A 41 -5.02 -12.27 15.43
CA ALA A 41 -6.06 -12.28 16.46
C ALA A 41 -6.34 -10.87 16.99
N GLY A 42 -7.62 -10.52 17.15
CA GLY A 42 -8.06 -9.19 17.57
C GLY A 42 -8.11 -8.13 16.45
N GLY A 43 -8.00 -8.52 15.18
CA GLY A 43 -8.24 -7.60 14.04
C GLY A 43 -7.08 -6.62 13.76
N ARG A 44 -5.92 -6.83 14.40
CA ARG A 44 -4.70 -6.06 14.14
C ARG A 44 -4.13 -6.39 12.77
N ARG A 45 -3.81 -5.34 12.00
CA ARG A 45 -3.21 -5.42 10.68
C ARG A 45 -1.72 -5.20 10.77
N PHE A 46 -0.97 -6.06 10.10
CA PHE A 46 0.46 -5.93 9.90
C PHE A 46 0.76 -5.90 8.40
N TYR A 47 1.46 -4.85 7.98
CA TYR A 47 1.90 -4.65 6.61
C TYR A 47 3.31 -5.20 6.47
N ARG A 48 3.49 -6.07 5.48
CA ARG A 48 4.82 -6.53 5.06
C ARG A 48 5.54 -5.39 4.34
N PRO A 49 6.88 -5.44 4.21
CA PRO A 49 7.61 -4.47 3.42
C PRO A 49 7.02 -4.29 2.01
N GLN A 50 6.64 -5.39 1.36
CA GLN A 50 6.00 -5.34 0.04
C GLN A 50 4.63 -4.63 0.06
N ASP A 51 3.83 -4.78 1.12
CA ASP A 51 2.56 -4.06 1.23
C ASP A 51 2.80 -2.55 1.35
N ILE A 52 3.88 -2.13 2.02
CA ILE A 52 4.29 -0.73 2.10
C ILE A 52 4.68 -0.17 0.72
N VAL A 53 5.47 -0.91 -0.06
CA VAL A 53 5.81 -0.51 -1.44
C VAL A 53 4.54 -0.33 -2.28
N LEU A 54 3.60 -1.27 -2.19
CA LEU A 54 2.34 -1.17 -2.93
C LEU A 54 1.47 0.00 -2.45
N LEU A 55 1.48 0.33 -1.16
CA LEU A 55 0.78 1.51 -0.64
C LEU A 55 1.40 2.81 -1.16
N LYS A 56 2.74 2.90 -1.24
CA LYS A 56 3.44 4.05 -1.84
C LYS A 56 3.05 4.19 -3.32
N ALA A 57 3.04 3.09 -4.05
CA ALA A 57 2.63 3.06 -5.46
C ALA A 57 1.18 3.54 -5.64
N VAL A 58 0.25 3.02 -4.84
CA VAL A 58 -1.16 3.43 -4.88
C VAL A 58 -1.29 4.93 -4.58
N LYS A 59 -0.60 5.44 -3.56
CA LYS A 59 -0.60 6.87 -3.25
C LYS A 59 -0.15 7.70 -4.44
N ARG A 60 1.02 7.39 -5.00
CA ARG A 60 1.59 8.09 -6.16
C ARG A 60 0.64 8.06 -7.35
N LEU A 61 0.15 6.89 -7.71
CA LEU A 61 -0.74 6.74 -8.87
C LEU A 61 -2.03 7.55 -8.70
N LEU A 62 -2.61 7.59 -7.49
CA LEU A 62 -3.86 8.32 -7.25
C LEU A 62 -3.65 9.83 -7.12
N HIS A 63 -2.59 10.27 -6.46
CA HIS A 63 -2.40 11.68 -6.08
C HIS A 63 -1.46 12.44 -7.01
N ASP A 64 -0.41 11.80 -7.52
CA ASP A 64 0.62 12.46 -8.32
C ASP A 64 0.35 12.24 -9.82
N GLU A 65 0.01 11.02 -10.21
CA GLU A 65 -0.28 10.67 -11.61
C GLU A 65 -1.76 10.88 -11.99
N GLY A 66 -2.63 11.18 -11.01
CA GLY A 66 -4.04 11.49 -11.24
C GLY A 66 -4.92 10.32 -11.71
N LEU A 67 -4.49 9.06 -11.49
CA LEU A 67 -5.33 7.91 -11.81
C LEU A 67 -6.52 7.83 -10.85
N THR A 68 -7.64 7.32 -11.37
CA THR A 68 -8.76 6.91 -10.54
C THR A 68 -8.51 5.54 -9.91
N ILE A 69 -9.29 5.18 -8.89
CA ILE A 69 -9.29 3.82 -8.31
C ILE A 69 -9.47 2.75 -9.40
N LYS A 70 -10.38 2.98 -10.35
CA LYS A 70 -10.60 2.06 -11.48
C LYS A 70 -9.38 1.99 -12.40
N GLY A 71 -8.68 3.11 -12.59
CA GLY A 71 -7.42 3.17 -13.34
C GLY A 71 -6.34 2.31 -12.72
N VAL A 72 -6.11 2.44 -11.40
CA VAL A 72 -5.13 1.63 -10.67
C VAL A 72 -5.50 0.14 -10.68
N GLN A 73 -6.79 -0.19 -10.52
CA GLN A 73 -7.28 -1.58 -10.64
C GLN A 73 -7.04 -2.14 -12.05
N ARG A 74 -7.24 -1.33 -13.09
CA ARG A 74 -6.97 -1.73 -14.48
C ARG A 74 -5.48 -1.97 -14.71
N LEU A 75 -4.63 -1.04 -14.27
CA LEU A 75 -3.17 -1.17 -14.34
C LEU A 75 -2.69 -2.46 -13.66
N PHE A 76 -3.24 -2.78 -12.49
CA PHE A 76 -2.97 -4.04 -11.80
C PHE A 76 -3.37 -5.26 -12.62
N ARG A 77 -4.58 -5.28 -13.19
CA ARG A 77 -5.06 -6.42 -13.98
C ARG A 77 -4.23 -6.64 -15.25
N GLU A 78 -3.80 -5.57 -15.90
CA GLU A 78 -3.08 -5.65 -17.18
C GLU A 78 -1.57 -5.91 -16.99
N GLN A 79 -0.94 -5.32 -15.97
CA GLN A 79 0.52 -5.31 -15.85
C GLN A 79 1.03 -5.99 -14.56
N GLY A 80 0.13 -6.40 -13.67
CA GLY A 80 0.43 -7.16 -12.46
C GLY A 80 1.14 -6.38 -11.35
N LEU A 81 1.52 -7.11 -10.31
CA LEU A 81 2.15 -6.57 -9.10
C LEU A 81 3.50 -5.90 -9.36
N LYS A 82 4.34 -6.47 -10.23
CA LYS A 82 5.67 -5.95 -10.52
C LYS A 82 5.61 -4.52 -11.06
N ARG A 83 4.66 -4.26 -11.96
CA ARG A 83 4.46 -2.92 -12.50
C ARG A 83 4.02 -1.94 -11.43
N LEU A 84 3.06 -2.32 -10.58
CA LEU A 84 2.64 -1.44 -9.49
C LEU A 84 3.80 -1.14 -8.54
N ALA A 85 4.55 -2.16 -8.12
CA ALA A 85 5.67 -2.00 -7.20
C ALA A 85 6.74 -1.02 -7.73
N SER A 86 6.96 -0.96 -9.05
CA SER A 86 7.89 0.00 -9.67
C SER A 86 7.50 1.47 -9.48
N TRP A 87 6.25 1.77 -9.08
CA TRP A 87 5.82 3.13 -8.74
C TRP A 87 6.04 3.47 -7.26
N GLY A 88 6.25 2.47 -6.40
CA GLY A 88 6.31 2.60 -4.95
C GLY A 88 7.72 2.80 -4.39
N ASP A 89 8.71 2.24 -5.07
CA ASP A 89 10.13 2.51 -4.87
C ASP A 89 10.67 2.99 -6.23
N PRO A 90 10.62 4.31 -6.53
CA PRO A 90 11.47 4.82 -7.59
C PRO A 90 12.91 4.58 -7.13
N GLU A 91 13.74 4.00 -8.01
CA GLU A 91 15.19 3.88 -7.78
C GLU A 91 15.81 5.14 -7.16
#